data_AF-A0A953EC96-F1
#
_entry.id   AF-A0A953EC96-F1
#
_cell.length_a   1.000
_cell.length_b   1.000
_cell.length_c   1.000
_cell.angle_alpha   90.00
_cell.angle_beta   90.00
_cell.angle_gamma   90.00
#
_symmetry.space_group_name_H-M   'P 1'
#
loop_
_entity.id
_entity.type
_entity.pdbx_description
1 polymer ?
#
loop_
_entity_poly.entity_id
_entity_poly.type
_entity_poly.pdbx_seq_one_letter_code
_entity_poly.pdbx_strand_id
1 'polypeptide(L)'
;ALGHKVRLLPPIYVKPFVKRQKNDAAIAEAASRPIMRFVAVKTAGQQADAMIFRTRDLRVRQRTRTVNALRGHLAEFGIVAPLGRARVDKLIAAVGDTTTAIPDIARELARMMLAQVEEQTARIDALEKEIRARAPKDAEVARLMTIPGVGAISATVVRTFCPDMGQFRSGRDFAAWIGLTPKQNSTGGKARLGGISKMGQRDIWRLLIVVTLANKMARTIWTLTVRGEGYRKPAPAARSAARVRRPGECRQGRDTVRAAVEEAGSHKFVPPQALQALQARKADRDAIRTSPYRPAARDGRTDRPDTRPHLTAQPLPDRKSACIHGGIYTRDGS
;
A
#
# COMPACT_ATOMS: atom_id res chain seq x y z
N ALA A 1 -15.30 -8.78 -37.67
CA ALA A 1 -15.55 -8.15 -36.35
C ALA A 1 -16.76 -7.20 -36.49
N LEU A 2 -17.73 -7.23 -35.57
CA LEU A 2 -19.05 -6.57 -35.68
C LEU A 2 -19.03 -5.01 -35.54
N GLY A 3 -17.91 -4.33 -35.78
CA GLY A 3 -17.83 -2.86 -35.76
C GLY A 3 -18.03 -2.17 -34.39
N HIS A 4 -18.22 -2.92 -33.29
CA HIS A 4 -18.50 -2.35 -31.98
C HIS A 4 -17.28 -1.68 -31.33
N LYS A 5 -17.49 -0.48 -30.78
CA LYS A 5 -16.48 0.26 -30.01
C LYS A 5 -16.54 -0.14 -28.53
N VAL A 6 -15.58 -0.96 -28.09
CA VAL A 6 -15.50 -1.41 -26.70
C VAL A 6 -15.01 -0.28 -25.79
N ARG A 7 -15.70 -0.07 -24.65
CA ARG A 7 -15.31 0.89 -23.61
C ARG A 7 -15.15 0.18 -22.27
N LEU A 8 -14.16 0.59 -21.46
CA LEU A 8 -13.93 0.01 -20.14
C LEU A 8 -14.37 0.97 -19.04
N LEU A 9 -15.18 0.47 -18.11
CA LEU A 9 -15.67 1.24 -16.98
C LEU A 9 -15.04 0.77 -15.65
N PRO A 10 -14.50 1.68 -14.81
CA PRO A 10 -13.97 1.31 -13.50
C PRO A 10 -15.04 0.68 -12.60
N PRO A 11 -14.78 -0.48 -11.95
CA PRO A 11 -15.75 -1.12 -11.06
C PRO A 11 -16.20 -0.23 -9.89
N ILE A 12 -15.34 0.70 -9.44
CA ILE A 12 -15.67 1.65 -8.39
C ILE A 12 -16.77 2.64 -8.80
N TYR A 13 -16.90 2.93 -10.10
CA TYR A 13 -17.97 3.77 -10.63
C TYR A 13 -19.25 2.99 -10.88
N VAL A 14 -19.17 1.68 -11.09
CA VAL A 14 -20.33 0.79 -11.18
C VAL A 14 -20.93 0.51 -9.81
N LYS A 15 -20.10 0.39 -8.78
CA LYS A 15 -20.51 -0.02 -7.43
C LYS A 15 -21.71 0.75 -6.85
N PRO A 16 -21.85 2.08 -7.02
CA PRO A 16 -23.02 2.82 -6.53
C PRO A 16 -24.35 2.42 -7.17
N PHE A 17 -24.32 1.84 -8.38
CA PHE A 17 -25.51 1.42 -9.13
C PHE A 17 -25.88 -0.05 -8.88
N VAL A 18 -25.02 -0.81 -8.17
CA VAL A 18 -25.28 -2.21 -7.82
C VAL A 18 -26.24 -2.26 -6.62
N LYS A 19 -27.47 -2.76 -6.85
CA LYS A 19 -28.47 -2.92 -5.78
C LYS A 19 -28.23 -4.17 -4.92
N ARG A 20 -28.28 -5.36 -5.53
CA ARG A 20 -28.10 -6.66 -4.85
C ARG A 20 -27.01 -7.52 -5.51
N GLN A 21 -27.12 -7.70 -6.83
CA GLN A 21 -26.21 -8.50 -7.63
C GLN A 21 -25.57 -7.66 -8.73
N LYS A 22 -24.37 -8.08 -9.16
CA LYS A 22 -23.71 -7.51 -10.34
C LYS A 22 -24.47 -7.95 -11.58
N ASN A 23 -25.11 -7.01 -12.27
CA ASN A 23 -25.85 -7.24 -13.51
C ASN A 23 -25.51 -6.18 -14.56
N ASP A 24 -25.85 -6.47 -15.82
CA ASP A 24 -25.57 -5.58 -16.95
C ASP A 24 -26.34 -4.27 -16.87
N ALA A 25 -27.54 -4.28 -16.28
CA ALA A 25 -28.35 -3.08 -16.06
C ALA A 25 -27.63 -2.03 -15.20
N ALA A 26 -26.96 -2.43 -14.11
CA ALA A 26 -26.18 -1.51 -13.28
C ALA A 26 -24.98 -0.91 -14.02
N ILE A 27 -24.39 -1.64 -14.97
CA ILE A 27 -23.25 -1.16 -15.73
C ILE A 27 -23.71 -0.24 -16.86
N ALA A 28 -24.82 -0.57 -17.52
CA ALA A 28 -25.48 0.31 -18.49
C ALA A 28 -25.93 1.63 -17.84
N GLU A 29 -26.53 1.56 -16.64
CA GLU A 29 -26.92 2.76 -15.88
C GLU A 29 -25.71 3.61 -15.49
N ALA A 30 -24.61 2.98 -15.10
CA ALA A 30 -23.37 3.70 -14.83
C ALA A 30 -22.82 4.33 -16.12
N ALA A 31 -22.80 3.59 -17.23
CA ALA A 31 -22.26 4.04 -18.52
C ALA A 31 -23.08 5.19 -19.14
N SER A 32 -24.38 5.27 -18.87
CA SER A 32 -25.26 6.34 -19.38
C SER A 32 -25.07 7.68 -18.68
N ARG A 33 -24.33 7.75 -17.57
CA ARG A 33 -24.12 9.02 -16.84
C ARG A 33 -23.23 9.98 -17.66
N PRO A 34 -23.63 11.24 -17.89
CA PRO A 34 -22.88 12.19 -18.72
C PRO A 34 -21.45 12.47 -18.25
N ILE A 35 -21.23 12.43 -16.93
CA ILE A 35 -19.93 12.72 -16.29
C ILE A 35 -18.99 11.50 -16.24
N MET A 36 -19.39 10.36 -16.82
CA MET A 36 -18.68 9.10 -16.63
C MET A 36 -17.36 9.06 -17.41
N ARG A 37 -16.28 8.69 -16.72
CA ARG A 37 -14.94 8.55 -17.31
C ARG A 37 -14.61 7.09 -17.58
N PHE A 38 -14.20 6.82 -18.81
CA PHE A 38 -13.83 5.49 -19.29
C PHE A 38 -12.31 5.30 -19.29
N VAL A 39 -11.88 4.07 -19.11
CA VAL A 39 -10.46 3.69 -19.14
C VAL A 39 -10.05 3.37 -20.57
N ALA A 40 -8.97 3.96 -21.03
CA ALA A 40 -8.40 3.64 -22.33
C ALA A 40 -7.90 2.18 -22.36
N VAL A 41 -8.19 1.47 -23.46
CA VAL A 41 -7.67 0.13 -23.68
C VAL A 41 -6.18 0.24 -23.99
N LYS A 42 -5.36 -0.50 -23.26
CA LYS A 42 -3.90 -0.55 -23.47
C LYS A 42 -3.57 -1.39 -24.68
N THR A 43 -2.59 -0.95 -25.46
CA THR A 43 -2.04 -1.75 -26.56
C THR A 43 -1.35 -3.00 -26.03
N ALA A 44 -1.16 -4.01 -26.87
CA ALA A 44 -0.44 -5.23 -26.50
C ALA A 44 0.99 -4.93 -26.00
N GLY A 45 1.69 -3.97 -26.64
CA GLY A 45 2.99 -3.49 -26.20
C GLY A 45 2.96 -2.89 -24.79
N GLN A 46 2.01 -1.98 -24.51
CA GLN A 46 1.84 -1.40 -23.17
C GLN A 46 1.49 -2.45 -22.11
N GLN A 47 0.75 -3.50 -22.48
CA GLN A 47 0.45 -4.61 -21.58
C GLN A 47 1.70 -5.44 -21.28
N ALA A 48 2.54 -5.71 -22.29
CA ALA A 48 3.82 -6.39 -22.12
C ALA A 48 4.78 -5.58 -21.23
N ASP A 49 4.90 -4.27 -21.45
CA ASP A 49 5.71 -3.39 -20.60
C ASP A 49 5.20 -3.38 -19.16
N ALA A 50 3.87 -3.37 -18.97
CA ALA A 50 3.25 -3.48 -17.65
C ALA A 50 3.57 -4.81 -16.95
N MET A 51 3.75 -5.91 -17.70
CA MET A 51 4.11 -7.20 -17.13
C MET A 51 5.51 -7.19 -16.52
N ILE A 52 6.48 -6.49 -17.13
CA ILE A 52 7.84 -6.36 -16.59
C ILE A 52 7.80 -5.73 -15.20
N PHE A 53 7.08 -4.61 -15.04
CA PHE A 53 6.94 -3.94 -13.74
C PHE A 53 6.22 -4.79 -12.70
N ARG A 54 5.14 -5.46 -13.09
CA ARG A 54 4.36 -6.31 -12.18
C ARG A 54 5.15 -7.53 -11.74
N THR A 55 5.93 -8.13 -12.64
CA THR A 55 6.85 -9.22 -12.33
C THR A 55 7.92 -8.74 -11.36
N ARG A 56 8.55 -7.59 -11.62
CA ARG A 56 9.52 -6.98 -10.70
C ARG A 56 8.90 -6.71 -9.32
N ASP A 57 7.70 -6.14 -9.23
CA ASP A 57 7.02 -5.89 -7.95
C ASP A 57 6.61 -7.20 -7.24
N LEU A 58 6.21 -8.23 -7.97
CA LEU A 58 5.93 -9.56 -7.41
C LEU A 58 7.20 -10.14 -6.76
N ARG A 59 8.33 -10.12 -7.47
CA ARG A 59 9.61 -10.63 -6.98
C ARG A 59 10.11 -9.86 -5.77
N VAL A 60 10.00 -8.52 -5.79
CA VAL A 60 10.31 -7.67 -4.63
C VAL A 60 9.48 -8.07 -3.41
N ARG A 61 8.16 -8.28 -3.59
CA ARG A 61 7.27 -8.70 -2.49
C ARG A 61 7.60 -10.10 -1.98
N GLN A 62 7.89 -11.05 -2.87
CA GLN A 62 8.31 -12.40 -2.49
C GLN A 62 9.59 -12.34 -1.65
N ARG A 63 10.63 -11.64 -2.13
CA ARG A 63 11.87 -11.44 -1.38
C ARG A 63 11.63 -10.83 0.00
N THR A 64 10.82 -9.77 0.09
CA THR A 64 10.48 -9.16 1.38
C THR A 64 9.75 -10.12 2.31
N ARG A 65 8.84 -10.95 1.79
CA ARG A 65 8.14 -11.97 2.60
C ARG A 65 9.13 -13.02 3.11
N THR A 66 10.01 -13.54 2.26
CA THR A 66 11.02 -14.53 2.67
C THR A 66 11.95 -13.96 3.74
N VAL A 67 12.44 -12.73 3.58
CA VAL A 67 13.27 -12.05 4.60
C VAL A 67 12.52 -11.86 5.92
N ASN A 68 11.23 -11.52 5.87
CA ASN A 68 10.45 -11.31 7.09
C ASN A 68 10.12 -12.64 7.78
N ALA A 69 9.83 -13.69 7.03
CA ALA A 69 9.64 -15.04 7.58
C ALA A 69 10.93 -15.55 8.23
N LEU A 70 12.08 -15.41 7.54
CA LEU A 70 13.39 -15.77 8.08
C LEU A 70 13.66 -15.04 9.41
N ARG A 71 13.41 -13.73 9.45
CA ARG A 71 13.55 -12.94 10.68
C ARG A 71 12.64 -13.44 11.80
N GLY A 72 11.40 -13.84 11.47
CA GLY A 72 10.47 -14.42 12.44
C GLY A 72 11.00 -15.73 13.04
N HIS A 73 11.41 -16.67 12.19
CA HIS A 73 11.96 -17.95 12.63
C HIS A 73 13.24 -17.80 13.45
N LEU A 74 14.16 -16.95 13.02
CA LEU A 74 15.42 -16.74 13.75
C LEU A 74 15.23 -16.02 15.10
N ALA A 75 14.16 -15.22 15.24
CA ALA A 75 13.85 -14.58 16.52
C ALA A 75 13.45 -15.59 17.61
N GLU A 76 12.89 -16.75 17.25
CA GLU A 76 12.56 -17.83 18.21
C GLU A 76 13.83 -18.42 18.85
N PHE A 77 14.98 -18.32 18.17
CA PHE A 77 16.29 -18.76 18.65
C PHE A 77 17.15 -17.60 19.21
N GLY A 78 16.53 -16.46 19.53
CA GLY A 78 17.21 -15.31 20.13
C GLY A 78 17.97 -14.40 19.14
N ILE A 79 17.92 -14.69 17.84
CA ILE A 79 18.58 -13.88 16.81
C ILE A 79 17.66 -12.73 16.37
N VAL A 80 17.79 -11.58 17.02
CA VAL A 80 16.98 -10.40 16.73
C VAL A 80 17.69 -9.45 15.77
N ALA A 81 17.24 -9.40 14.51
CA ALA A 81 17.72 -8.45 13.52
C ALA A 81 16.74 -7.28 13.29
N PRO A 82 17.21 -6.04 13.16
CA PRO A 82 16.34 -4.90 12.86
C PRO A 82 15.70 -5.03 11.48
N LEU A 83 14.58 -4.32 11.27
CA LEU A 83 13.88 -4.24 9.99
C LEU A 83 14.76 -3.60 8.89
N GLY A 84 14.61 -4.07 7.66
CA GLY A 84 15.22 -3.49 6.46
C GLY A 84 16.17 -4.43 5.71
N ARG A 85 16.31 -4.20 4.39
CA ARG A 85 17.14 -5.02 3.48
C ARG A 85 18.64 -4.95 3.82
N ALA A 86 19.14 -3.77 4.18
CA ALA A 86 20.55 -3.52 4.46
C ALA A 86 21.02 -4.13 5.79
N ARG A 87 20.19 -4.99 6.38
CA ARG A 87 20.45 -5.70 7.64
C ARG A 87 20.15 -7.19 7.52
N VAL A 88 19.94 -7.67 6.28
CA VAL A 88 19.89 -9.11 5.97
C VAL A 88 21.25 -9.75 6.18
N ASP A 89 22.34 -9.00 5.99
CA ASP A 89 23.71 -9.46 6.24
C ASP A 89 23.92 -9.97 7.67
N LYS A 90 23.22 -9.38 8.65
CA LYS A 90 23.23 -9.88 10.04
C LYS A 90 22.57 -11.25 10.19
N LEU A 91 21.50 -11.50 9.42
CA LEU A 91 20.84 -12.81 9.39
C LEU A 91 21.73 -13.84 8.69
N ILE A 92 22.37 -13.44 7.58
CA ILE A 92 23.34 -14.28 6.86
C ILE A 92 24.49 -14.67 7.80
N ALA A 93 25.09 -13.69 8.48
CA ALA A 93 26.18 -13.92 9.44
C ALA A 93 25.76 -14.87 10.57
N ALA A 94 24.57 -14.66 11.17
CA ALA A 94 24.07 -15.53 12.24
C ALA A 94 23.84 -16.98 11.78
N VAL A 95 23.32 -17.18 10.56
CA VAL A 95 23.11 -18.53 10.00
C VAL A 95 24.43 -19.21 9.64
N GLY A 96 25.44 -18.44 9.21
CA GLY A 96 26.79 -18.93 8.91
C GLY A 96 27.62 -19.24 10.16
N ASP A 97 27.34 -18.58 11.28
CA ASP A 97 28.05 -18.77 12.54
C ASP A 97 27.58 -20.04 13.28
N THR A 98 28.44 -21.05 13.35
CA THR A 98 28.18 -22.34 14.03
C THR A 98 28.14 -22.22 15.55
N THR A 99 28.56 -21.10 16.13
CA THR A 99 28.50 -20.86 17.58
C THR A 99 27.15 -20.36 18.06
N THR A 100 26.27 -19.95 17.13
CA THR A 100 24.90 -19.52 17.46
C THR A 100 24.04 -20.69 17.92
N ALA A 101 23.13 -20.43 18.87
CA ALA A 101 22.20 -21.40 19.44
C ALA A 101 21.07 -21.86 18.48
N ILE A 102 21.28 -21.74 17.16
CA ILE A 102 20.32 -22.18 16.14
C ILE A 102 20.50 -23.69 15.93
N PRO A 103 19.46 -24.51 16.15
CA PRO A 103 19.51 -25.94 15.88
C PRO A 103 19.80 -26.23 14.40
N ASP A 104 20.48 -27.34 14.10
CA ASP A 104 20.96 -27.65 12.74
C ASP A 104 19.84 -27.71 11.68
N ILE A 105 18.69 -28.28 12.03
CA ILE A 105 17.53 -28.32 11.12
C ILE A 105 17.07 -26.90 10.78
N ALA A 106 16.92 -26.03 11.79
CA ALA A 106 16.50 -24.65 11.59
C ALA A 106 17.53 -23.85 10.79
N ARG A 107 18.83 -24.13 11.00
CA ARG A 107 19.93 -23.53 10.24
C ARG A 107 19.86 -23.91 8.77
N GLU A 108 19.59 -25.17 8.46
CA GLU A 108 19.48 -25.63 7.06
C GLU A 108 18.25 -25.04 6.35
N LEU A 109 17.09 -25.01 7.03
CA LEU A 109 15.91 -24.31 6.53
C LEU A 109 16.20 -22.81 6.29
N ALA A 110 16.92 -22.16 7.19
CA ALA A 110 17.32 -20.76 7.05
C ALA A 110 18.24 -20.54 5.84
N ARG A 111 19.19 -21.44 5.57
CA ARG A 111 20.05 -21.40 4.37
C ARG A 111 19.23 -21.49 3.08
N MET A 112 18.24 -22.40 3.01
CA MET A 112 17.35 -22.48 1.85
C MET A 112 16.57 -21.18 1.61
N MET A 113 16.09 -20.54 2.67
CA MET A 113 15.42 -19.23 2.57
C MET A 113 16.36 -18.12 2.11
N LEU A 114 17.61 -18.12 2.59
CA LEU A 114 18.64 -17.16 2.16
C LEU A 114 18.99 -17.33 0.68
N ALA A 115 19.17 -18.57 0.21
CA ALA A 115 19.37 -18.86 -1.20
C ALA A 115 18.20 -18.36 -2.06
N GLN A 116 16.96 -18.52 -1.60
CA GLN A 116 15.79 -17.95 -2.28
C GLN A 116 15.86 -16.41 -2.32
N VAL A 117 16.27 -15.75 -1.24
CA VAL A 117 16.43 -14.28 -1.19
C VAL A 117 17.47 -13.79 -2.19
N GLU A 118 18.59 -14.50 -2.32
CA GLU A 118 19.66 -14.21 -3.28
C GLU A 118 19.16 -14.38 -4.71
N GLU A 119 18.48 -15.49 -5.01
CA GLU A 119 17.91 -15.74 -6.34
C GLU A 119 16.90 -14.64 -6.72
N GLN A 120 15.98 -14.29 -5.81
CA GLN A 120 15.02 -13.22 -6.07
C GLN A 120 15.74 -11.88 -6.29
N THR A 121 16.85 -11.62 -5.57
CA THR A 121 17.64 -10.39 -5.74
C THR A 121 18.26 -10.33 -7.13
N ALA A 122 18.94 -11.40 -7.57
CA ALA A 122 19.54 -11.47 -8.90
C ALA A 122 18.49 -11.27 -10.01
N ARG A 123 17.31 -11.89 -9.88
CA ARG A 123 16.21 -11.74 -10.84
C ARG A 123 15.65 -10.31 -10.87
N ILE A 124 15.52 -9.66 -9.72
CA ILE A 124 15.10 -8.26 -9.63
C ILE A 124 16.12 -7.36 -10.33
N ASP A 125 17.41 -7.57 -10.07
CA ASP A 125 18.48 -6.75 -10.63
C ASP A 125 18.56 -6.91 -12.15
N ALA A 126 18.37 -8.12 -12.68
CA ALA A 126 18.27 -8.39 -14.11
C ALA A 126 17.10 -7.62 -14.75
N LEU A 127 15.90 -7.67 -14.15
CA LEU A 127 14.73 -6.93 -14.62
C LEU A 127 14.94 -5.41 -14.56
N GLU A 128 15.57 -4.90 -13.51
CA GLU A 128 15.88 -3.47 -13.39
C GLU A 128 16.94 -3.01 -14.40
N LYS A 129 17.94 -3.85 -14.69
CA LYS A 129 18.92 -3.60 -15.75
C LYS A 129 18.25 -3.51 -17.11
N GLU A 130 17.34 -4.43 -17.40
CA GLU A 130 16.56 -4.44 -18.63
C GLU A 130 15.68 -3.18 -18.78
N ILE A 131 14.93 -2.80 -17.74
CA ILE A 131 14.15 -1.55 -17.74
C ILE A 131 15.05 -0.35 -18.02
N ARG A 132 16.21 -0.27 -17.35
CA ARG A 132 17.15 0.84 -17.51
C ARG A 132 17.79 0.88 -18.90
N ALA A 133 18.00 -0.26 -19.55
CA ALA A 133 18.54 -0.33 -20.91
C ALA A 133 17.52 0.11 -21.98
N ARG A 134 16.22 -0.12 -21.74
CA ARG A 134 15.15 0.29 -22.65
C ARG A 134 14.75 1.76 -22.49
N ALA A 135 14.82 2.28 -21.27
CA ALA A 135 14.29 3.61 -20.93
C ALA A 135 14.80 4.77 -21.81
N PRO A 136 16.11 4.89 -22.15
CA PRO A 136 16.60 5.99 -22.98
C PRO A 136 16.13 5.94 -24.44
N LYS A 137 15.65 4.78 -24.91
CA LYS A 137 15.21 4.58 -26.31
C LYS A 137 13.78 5.10 -26.55
N ASP A 138 13.01 5.31 -25.48
CA ASP A 138 11.68 5.92 -25.54
C ASP A 138 11.81 7.42 -25.25
N ALA A 139 11.43 8.27 -26.21
CA ALA A 139 11.57 9.72 -26.11
C ALA A 139 10.73 10.34 -24.98
N GLU A 140 9.57 9.77 -24.65
CA GLU A 140 8.72 10.23 -23.55
C GLU A 140 9.36 9.86 -22.21
N VAL A 141 9.88 8.64 -22.09
CA VAL A 141 10.59 8.17 -20.89
C VAL A 141 11.87 8.99 -20.67
N ALA A 142 12.66 9.23 -21.72
CA ALA A 142 13.86 10.06 -21.65
C ALA A 142 13.55 11.49 -21.20
N ARG A 143 12.45 12.08 -21.70
CA ARG A 143 11.96 13.39 -21.25
C ARG A 143 11.53 13.38 -19.79
N LEU A 144 10.81 12.35 -19.34
CA LEU A 144 10.41 12.23 -17.93
C LEU A 144 11.63 12.11 -16.99
N MET A 145 12.70 11.47 -17.45
CA MET A 145 13.94 11.30 -16.67
C MET A 145 14.74 12.61 -16.49
N THR A 146 14.40 13.69 -17.20
CA THR A 146 15.02 15.01 -16.96
C THR A 146 14.50 15.66 -15.68
N ILE A 147 13.38 15.17 -15.14
CA ILE A 147 12.79 15.70 -13.90
C ILE A 147 13.64 15.22 -12.71
N PRO A 148 14.11 16.12 -11.82
CA PRO A 148 14.93 15.74 -10.68
C PRO A 148 14.28 14.67 -9.79
N GLY A 149 15.00 13.56 -9.60
CA GLY A 149 14.55 12.40 -8.83
C GLY A 149 13.70 11.38 -9.60
N VAL A 150 13.33 11.67 -10.85
CA VAL A 150 12.64 10.70 -11.72
C VAL A 150 13.68 9.88 -12.49
N GLY A 151 13.85 8.61 -12.12
CA GLY A 151 14.72 7.67 -12.84
C GLY A 151 13.96 6.76 -13.80
N ALA A 152 14.69 5.92 -14.54
CA ALA A 152 14.16 4.99 -15.53
C ALA A 152 12.92 4.22 -15.07
N ILE A 153 12.97 3.60 -13.87
CA ILE A 153 11.85 2.81 -13.34
C ILE A 153 10.59 3.68 -13.16
N SER A 154 10.73 4.84 -12.53
CA SER A 154 9.59 5.74 -12.28
C SER A 154 9.03 6.33 -13.57
N ALA A 155 9.90 6.75 -14.48
CA ALA A 155 9.53 7.31 -15.79
C ALA A 155 8.77 6.29 -16.64
N THR A 156 9.31 5.07 -16.77
CA THR A 156 8.67 4.01 -17.56
C THR A 156 7.35 3.55 -16.92
N VAL A 157 7.22 3.52 -15.60
CA VAL A 157 5.92 3.27 -14.94
C VAL A 157 4.90 4.35 -15.31
N VAL A 158 5.26 5.63 -15.24
CA VAL A 158 4.36 6.71 -15.65
C VAL A 158 3.94 6.53 -17.11
N ARG A 159 4.89 6.31 -18.02
CA ARG A 159 4.62 6.05 -19.44
C ARG A 159 3.68 4.85 -19.68
N THR A 160 3.90 3.75 -18.96
CA THR A 160 3.18 2.49 -19.17
C THR A 160 1.73 2.54 -18.67
N PHE A 161 1.51 3.31 -17.61
CA PHE A 161 0.30 3.21 -16.81
C PHE A 161 -0.56 4.47 -16.82
N CYS A 162 0.04 5.63 -17.10
CA CYS A 162 -0.70 6.86 -17.23
C CYS A 162 -1.45 6.86 -18.58
N PRO A 163 -2.71 7.31 -18.62
CA PRO A 163 -3.33 7.69 -19.88
C PRO A 163 -2.61 8.90 -20.48
N ASP A 164 -2.98 9.26 -21.71
CA ASP A 164 -2.52 10.50 -22.33
C ASP A 164 -2.69 11.69 -21.38
N MET A 165 -1.60 12.44 -21.17
CA MET A 165 -1.57 13.59 -20.26
C MET A 165 -2.51 14.71 -20.72
N GLY A 166 -2.81 14.80 -22.02
CA GLY A 166 -3.79 15.73 -22.57
C GLY A 166 -5.21 15.55 -22.02
N GLN A 167 -5.52 14.40 -21.41
CA GLN A 167 -6.81 14.16 -20.75
C GLN A 167 -6.96 14.91 -19.42
N PHE A 168 -5.88 15.47 -18.88
CA PHE A 168 -5.90 16.24 -17.64
C PHE A 168 -5.79 17.74 -17.94
N ARG A 169 -6.75 18.52 -17.42
CA ARG A 169 -6.74 19.98 -17.56
C ARG A 169 -5.62 20.65 -16.78
N SER A 170 -5.12 19.99 -15.73
CA SER A 170 -4.07 20.51 -14.87
C SER A 170 -3.32 19.39 -14.14
N GLY A 171 -2.13 19.71 -13.64
CA GLY A 171 -1.39 18.80 -12.75
C GLY A 171 -2.14 18.45 -11.46
N ARG A 172 -3.08 19.30 -11.00
CA ARG A 172 -3.94 18.99 -9.84
C ARG A 172 -4.95 17.89 -10.17
N ASP A 173 -5.51 17.90 -11.39
CA ASP A 173 -6.41 16.85 -11.88
C ASP A 173 -5.64 15.52 -11.99
N PHE A 174 -4.39 15.55 -12.47
CA PHE A 174 -3.52 14.37 -12.46
C PHE A 174 -3.24 13.87 -11.03
N ALA A 175 -2.85 14.75 -10.10
CA ALA A 175 -2.59 14.40 -8.71
C ALA A 175 -3.81 13.78 -8.01
N ALA A 176 -5.01 14.27 -8.32
CA ALA A 176 -6.26 13.68 -7.85
C ALA A 176 -6.49 12.28 -8.43
N TRP A 177 -6.24 12.10 -9.74
CA TRP A 177 -6.39 10.82 -10.42
C TRP A 177 -5.45 9.74 -9.88
N ILE A 178 -4.17 10.06 -9.61
CA ILE A 178 -3.23 9.12 -8.97
C ILE A 178 -3.49 8.95 -7.46
N GLY A 179 -4.40 9.72 -6.87
CA GLY A 179 -4.81 9.58 -5.47
C GLY A 179 -3.84 10.21 -4.47
N LEU A 180 -3.11 11.25 -4.87
CA LEU A 180 -2.28 12.08 -3.98
C LEU A 180 -3.07 13.16 -3.22
N THR A 181 -4.34 13.37 -3.55
CA THR A 181 -5.20 14.34 -2.88
C THR A 181 -5.79 13.82 -1.58
N PRO A 182 -6.13 14.70 -0.61
CA PRO A 182 -6.83 14.31 0.61
C PRO A 182 -8.18 13.66 0.30
N LYS A 183 -8.55 12.65 1.09
CA LYS A 183 -9.89 12.06 1.05
C LYS A 183 -10.90 13.11 1.54
N GLN A 184 -11.95 13.35 0.78
CA GLN A 184 -13.04 14.22 1.19
C GLN A 184 -14.21 13.40 1.73
N ASN A 185 -14.63 13.67 2.96
CA ASN A 185 -15.87 13.17 3.54
C ASN A 185 -16.76 14.39 3.80
N SER A 186 -17.82 14.55 3.02
CA SER A 186 -18.77 15.65 3.18
C SER A 186 -20.13 15.11 3.60
N THR A 187 -20.70 15.62 4.69
CA THR A 187 -22.08 15.31 5.11
C THR A 187 -22.78 16.59 5.55
N GLY A 188 -24.06 16.76 5.14
CA GLY A 188 -24.88 17.91 5.53
C GLY A 188 -24.21 19.28 5.32
N GLY A 189 -23.58 19.49 4.16
CA GLY A 189 -22.88 20.74 3.82
C GLY A 189 -21.51 20.95 4.48
N LYS A 190 -21.05 20.06 5.37
CA LYS A 190 -19.74 20.18 6.05
C LYS A 190 -18.70 19.30 5.36
N ALA A 191 -17.73 19.93 4.70
CA ALA A 191 -16.58 19.22 4.14
C ALA A 191 -15.53 18.90 5.22
N ARG A 192 -15.12 17.63 5.32
CA ARG A 192 -14.00 17.19 6.16
C ARG A 192 -12.95 16.52 5.29
N LEU A 193 -11.73 17.05 5.32
CA LEU A 193 -10.58 16.46 4.64
C LEU A 193 -9.87 15.47 5.59
N GLY A 194 -9.60 14.27 5.09
CA GLY A 194 -8.88 13.19 5.77
C GLY A 194 -7.45 13.00 5.26
N GLY A 195 -6.90 11.81 5.49
CA GLY A 195 -5.60 11.43 4.93
C GLY A 195 -5.62 11.33 3.40
N ILE A 196 -4.44 11.11 2.80
CA ILE A 196 -4.29 10.90 1.35
C ILE A 196 -5.22 9.78 0.88
N SER A 197 -5.92 10.01 -0.23
CA SER A 197 -6.95 9.13 -0.80
C SER A 197 -6.43 7.74 -1.15
N LYS A 198 -5.28 7.64 -1.83
CA LYS A 198 -4.68 6.38 -2.31
C LYS A 198 -5.58 5.58 -3.27
N MET A 199 -6.61 6.20 -3.84
CA MET A 199 -7.58 5.56 -4.73
C MET A 199 -7.13 5.45 -6.19
N GLY A 200 -6.02 6.10 -6.57
CA GLY A 200 -5.48 6.02 -7.91
C GLY A 200 -4.62 4.78 -8.15
N GLN A 201 -3.92 4.79 -9.29
CA GLN A 201 -3.05 3.69 -9.64
C GLN A 201 -1.86 3.56 -8.67
N ARG A 202 -1.83 2.43 -7.96
CA ARG A 202 -0.89 2.17 -6.87
C ARG A 202 0.56 2.09 -7.31
N ASP A 203 0.84 1.63 -8.53
CA ASP A 203 2.21 1.53 -9.08
C ASP A 203 2.85 2.92 -9.21
N ILE A 204 2.15 3.84 -9.87
CA ILE A 204 2.58 5.24 -10.03
C ILE A 204 2.67 5.92 -8.65
N TRP A 205 1.61 5.81 -7.84
CA TRP A 205 1.53 6.49 -6.54
C TRP A 205 2.69 6.12 -5.61
N ARG A 206 3.05 4.83 -5.53
CA ARG A 206 4.16 4.36 -4.67
C ARG A 206 5.49 4.93 -5.13
N LEU A 207 5.78 4.89 -6.43
CA LEU A 207 7.05 5.37 -6.96
C LEU A 207 7.20 6.88 -6.82
N LEU A 208 6.15 7.66 -7.09
CA LEU A 208 6.18 9.11 -6.89
C LEU A 208 6.39 9.49 -5.41
N ILE A 209 5.85 8.72 -4.49
CA ILE A 209 6.13 8.93 -3.05
C ILE A 209 7.58 8.61 -2.71
N VAL A 210 8.15 7.55 -3.26
CA VAL A 210 9.58 7.24 -3.05
C VAL A 210 10.46 8.36 -3.59
N VAL A 211 10.16 8.85 -4.80
CA VAL A 211 10.88 9.98 -5.42
C VAL A 211 10.78 11.25 -4.57
N THR A 212 9.57 11.62 -4.14
CA THR A 212 9.37 12.83 -3.32
C THR A 212 10.02 12.73 -1.95
N LEU A 213 10.01 11.55 -1.31
CA LEU A 213 10.71 11.32 -0.05
C LEU A 213 12.22 11.39 -0.22
N ALA A 214 12.78 10.80 -1.28
CA ALA A 214 14.21 10.87 -1.57
C ALA A 214 14.65 12.32 -1.81
N ASN A 215 13.92 13.08 -2.63
CA ASN A 215 14.19 14.50 -2.88
C ASN A 215 14.08 15.33 -1.60
N LYS A 216 13.06 15.06 -0.77
CA LYS A 216 12.92 15.72 0.53
C LYS A 216 14.12 15.43 1.42
N MET A 217 14.54 14.17 1.55
CA MET A 217 15.68 13.77 2.35
C MET A 217 16.98 14.41 1.86
N ALA A 218 17.22 14.40 0.54
CA ALA A 218 18.39 15.05 -0.06
C ALA A 218 18.42 16.55 0.25
N ARG A 219 17.30 17.25 0.12
CA ARG A 219 17.19 18.67 0.49
C ARG A 219 17.44 18.90 1.96
N THR A 220 16.88 18.04 2.83
CA THR A 220 17.13 18.12 4.27
C THR A 220 18.62 17.93 4.56
N ILE A 221 19.27 16.87 4.05
CA ILE A 221 20.70 16.64 4.25
C ILE A 221 21.52 17.83 3.77
N TRP A 222 21.25 18.34 2.56
CA TRP A 222 21.91 19.53 2.02
C TRP A 222 21.77 20.75 2.94
N THR A 223 20.57 21.01 3.47
CA THR A 223 20.38 22.12 4.43
C THR A 223 21.20 21.93 5.70
N LEU A 224 21.30 20.70 6.22
CA LEU A 224 22.08 20.42 7.43
C LEU A 224 23.58 20.59 7.17
N THR A 225 24.08 20.10 6.03
CA THR A 225 25.51 20.15 5.70
C THR A 225 25.99 21.54 5.32
N VAL A 226 25.16 22.33 4.64
CA VAL A 226 25.57 23.66 4.13
C VAL A 226 25.31 24.77 5.14
N ARG A 227 24.24 24.68 5.96
CA ARG A 227 23.87 25.74 6.91
C ARG A 227 24.34 25.47 8.34
N GLY A 228 24.86 24.29 8.63
CA GLY A 228 25.24 23.88 9.99
C GLY A 228 24.06 23.79 10.98
N GLU A 229 22.83 23.97 10.50
CA GLU A 229 21.62 23.88 11.32
C GLU A 229 21.30 22.40 11.62
N GLY A 230 20.92 22.08 12.85
CA GLY A 230 20.47 20.74 13.22
C GLY A 230 19.08 20.39 12.66
N TYR A 231 18.80 19.11 12.44
CA TYR A 231 17.48 18.67 11.96
C TYR A 231 16.39 18.96 13.00
N ARG A 232 15.53 19.94 12.71
CA ARG A 232 14.32 20.18 13.50
C ARG A 232 13.15 19.40 12.90
N LYS A 233 12.60 18.47 13.67
CA LYS A 233 11.39 17.73 13.28
C LYS A 233 10.27 18.75 12.99
N PRO A 234 9.64 18.73 11.80
CA PRO A 234 8.55 19.67 11.51
C PRO A 234 7.43 19.43 12.51
N ALA A 235 6.93 20.53 13.10
CA ALA A 235 5.76 20.48 13.96
C ALA A 235 4.63 19.76 13.19
N PRO A 236 3.86 18.86 13.84
CA PRO A 236 2.72 18.25 13.18
C PRO A 236 1.84 19.37 12.64
N ALA A 237 1.55 19.35 11.34
CA ALA A 237 0.66 20.34 10.74
C ALA A 237 -0.61 20.39 11.61
N ALA A 238 -0.91 21.56 12.17
CA ALA A 238 -2.11 21.76 12.95
C ALA A 238 -3.27 21.22 12.12
N ARG A 239 -4.02 20.25 12.65
CA ARG A 239 -5.27 19.84 12.01
C ARG A 239 -6.04 21.14 11.81
N SER A 240 -6.30 21.51 10.56
CA SER A 240 -7.14 22.65 10.22
C SER A 240 -8.55 22.31 10.70
N ALA A 241 -8.79 22.47 12.00
CA ALA A 241 -10.11 22.62 12.54
C ALA A 241 -10.56 23.97 11.98
N ALA A 242 -11.21 23.94 10.81
CA ALA A 242 -12.07 25.03 10.40
C ALA A 242 -13.11 25.18 11.51
N ARG A 243 -12.81 26.05 12.49
CA ARG A 243 -13.69 26.37 13.60
C ARG A 243 -14.73 27.31 13.03
N VAL A 244 -15.72 26.75 12.34
CA VAL A 244 -16.96 27.45 12.07
C VAL A 244 -17.57 27.74 13.45
N ARG A 245 -17.60 29.02 13.84
CA ARG A 245 -18.34 29.48 15.02
C ARG A 245 -19.80 29.00 14.86
N ARG A 246 -20.28 28.17 15.79
CA ARG A 246 -21.73 27.92 15.91
C ARG A 246 -22.34 29.09 16.70
N PRO A 247 -23.39 29.75 16.21
CA PRO A 247 -24.34 30.44 17.08
C PRO A 247 -25.19 29.36 17.79
N GLY A 248 -25.22 29.41 19.13
CA GLY A 248 -26.16 28.64 19.95
C GLY A 248 -25.84 27.14 20.12
N GLU A 249 -25.24 26.76 21.24
CA GLU A 249 -25.45 25.43 21.83
C GLU A 249 -25.11 25.46 23.32
N CYS A 250 -26.10 25.10 24.15
CA CYS A 250 -26.07 25.09 25.60
C CYS A 250 -24.87 24.34 26.19
N ARG A 251 -24.23 24.98 27.17
CA ARG A 251 -23.16 24.45 28.02
C ARG A 251 -23.75 23.68 29.21
N GLN A 252 -24.20 22.45 29.03
CA GLN A 252 -24.32 21.52 30.15
C GLN A 252 -24.15 20.10 29.63
N GLY A 253 -23.07 19.42 30.04
CA GLY A 253 -22.87 17.99 29.74
C GLY A 253 -21.49 17.60 29.21
N ARG A 254 -20.54 18.54 29.05
CA ARG A 254 -19.16 18.21 28.63
C ARG A 254 -18.06 18.47 29.66
N ASP A 255 -18.40 19.10 30.78
CA ASP A 255 -17.42 19.49 31.80
C ASP A 255 -17.16 18.39 32.84
N THR A 256 -18.06 17.42 33.00
CA THR A 256 -17.90 16.30 33.95
C THR A 256 -16.93 15.21 33.48
N VAL A 257 -16.81 14.98 32.16
CA VAL A 257 -15.88 13.96 31.62
C VAL A 257 -14.45 14.48 31.52
N ARG A 258 -14.26 15.81 31.44
CA ARG A 258 -12.93 16.41 31.34
C ARG A 258 -12.24 16.53 32.72
N ALA A 259 -13.00 16.78 33.78
CA ALA A 259 -12.47 16.80 35.14
C ALA A 259 -11.97 15.41 35.61
N ALA A 260 -12.65 14.32 35.21
CA ALA A 260 -12.26 12.96 35.61
C ALA A 260 -10.98 12.43 34.92
N VAL A 261 -10.52 13.05 33.83
CA VAL A 261 -9.31 12.62 33.09
C VAL A 261 -8.07 13.41 33.50
N GLU A 262 -8.23 14.61 34.07
CA GLU A 262 -7.12 15.45 34.54
C GLU A 262 -6.54 14.99 35.90
N GLU A 263 -7.27 14.19 36.69
CA GLU A 263 -6.81 13.71 38.01
C GLU A 263 -5.92 12.45 37.96
N ALA A 264 -5.87 11.73 36.83
CA ALA A 264 -5.07 10.50 36.68
C ALA A 264 -3.69 10.71 36.01
N GLY A 265 -3.23 11.96 35.92
CA GLY A 265 -2.22 12.39 34.95
C GLY A 265 -0.88 12.89 35.50
N SER A 266 -0.33 12.37 36.59
CA SER A 266 1.05 12.70 36.98
C SER A 266 1.76 11.54 37.68
N HIS A 267 2.58 10.80 36.93
CA HIS A 267 3.92 10.31 37.29
C HIS A 267 4.41 9.37 36.17
N LYS A 268 5.26 9.92 35.28
CA LYS A 268 5.92 9.15 34.21
C LYS A 268 7.12 8.41 34.78
N PHE A 269 6.90 7.21 35.29
CA PHE A 269 7.92 6.17 35.37
C PHE A 269 7.29 4.88 34.84
N VAL A 270 7.76 4.41 33.68
CA VAL A 270 7.32 3.13 33.11
C VAL A 270 8.35 2.08 33.52
N PRO A 271 8.04 1.17 34.45
CA PRO A 271 8.99 0.17 34.88
C PRO A 271 9.44 -0.71 33.69
N PRO A 272 10.69 -1.23 33.67
CA PRO A 272 11.25 -1.97 32.54
C PRO A 272 10.38 -3.14 32.06
N GLN A 273 9.66 -3.79 32.98
CA GLN A 273 8.72 -4.88 32.72
C GLN A 273 7.49 -4.41 31.91
N ALA A 274 7.02 -3.18 32.14
CA ALA A 274 5.93 -2.59 31.36
C ALA A 274 6.39 -2.14 29.96
N LEU A 275 7.68 -1.78 29.80
CA LEU A 275 8.27 -1.50 28.48
C LEU A 275 8.41 -2.79 27.65
N GLN A 276 8.82 -3.90 28.27
CA GLN A 276 8.83 -5.23 27.65
C GLN A 276 7.41 -5.68 27.26
N ALA A 277 6.41 -5.48 28.12
CA ALA A 277 5.01 -5.79 27.81
C ALA A 277 4.45 -4.93 26.66
N LEU A 278 4.85 -3.66 26.55
CA LEU A 278 4.48 -2.78 25.44
C LEU A 278 5.19 -3.15 24.13
N GLN A 279 6.44 -3.61 24.20
CA GLN A 279 7.19 -4.12 23.06
C GLN A 279 6.62 -5.45 22.56
N ALA A 280 6.25 -6.37 23.47
CA ALA A 280 5.54 -7.60 23.15
C ALA A 280 4.17 -7.33 22.53
N ARG A 281 3.38 -6.40 23.08
CA ARG A 281 2.08 -5.98 22.48
C ARG A 281 2.24 -5.33 21.12
N LYS A 282 3.36 -4.63 20.87
CA LYS A 282 3.65 -4.06 19.55
C LYS A 282 4.03 -5.15 18.55
N ALA A 283 4.82 -6.15 18.97
CA ALA A 283 5.14 -7.32 18.18
C ALA A 283 3.89 -8.15 17.84
N ASP A 284 2.99 -8.38 18.81
CA ASP A 284 1.69 -9.04 18.61
C ASP A 284 0.79 -8.27 17.64
N ARG A 285 0.70 -6.96 17.79
CA ARG A 285 -0.11 -6.12 16.89
C ARG A 285 0.44 -6.13 15.46
N ASP A 286 1.76 -6.18 15.31
CA ASP A 286 2.42 -6.26 14.01
C ASP A 286 2.29 -7.68 13.41
N ALA A 287 2.29 -8.73 14.24
CA ALA A 287 2.00 -10.12 13.86
C ALA A 287 0.54 -10.31 13.40
N ILE A 288 -0.43 -9.69 14.09
CA ILE A 288 -1.85 -9.65 13.67
C ILE A 288 -2.02 -8.93 12.32
N ARG A 289 -1.12 -7.98 12.01
CA ARG A 289 -1.15 -7.21 10.75
C ARG A 289 -0.52 -7.97 9.57
N THR A 290 0.34 -8.95 9.86
CA THR A 290 1.01 -9.81 8.87
C THR A 290 0.46 -11.24 8.82
N SER A 291 -0.43 -11.62 9.74
CA SER A 291 -1.09 -12.93 9.75
C SER A 291 -1.98 -13.13 8.51
N PRO A 292 -1.84 -14.25 7.78
CA PRO A 292 -2.74 -14.61 6.68
C PRO A 292 -4.14 -15.01 7.16
N TYR A 293 -4.34 -15.25 8.46
CA TYR A 293 -5.65 -15.52 9.07
C TYR A 293 -6.03 -14.40 10.03
N ARG A 294 -7.08 -13.65 9.68
CA ARG A 294 -7.72 -12.71 10.60
C ARG A 294 -8.79 -13.50 11.36
N PRO A 295 -8.70 -13.70 12.69
CA PRO A 295 -9.83 -14.28 13.41
C PRO A 295 -11.03 -13.34 13.23
N ALA A 296 -12.14 -13.90 12.74
CA ALA A 296 -13.41 -13.20 12.74
C ALA A 296 -13.70 -12.77 14.19
N ALA A 297 -14.08 -11.50 14.37
CA ALA A 297 -14.55 -11.05 15.66
C ALA A 297 -15.72 -11.96 16.07
N ARG A 298 -15.60 -12.61 17.24
CA ARG A 298 -16.69 -13.33 17.88
C ARG A 298 -17.82 -12.33 18.12
N ASP A 299 -18.87 -12.40 17.31
CA ASP A 299 -20.15 -11.81 17.65
C ASP A 299 -20.81 -12.78 18.63
N GLY A 300 -21.15 -12.29 19.83
CA GLY A 300 -21.69 -13.11 20.90
C GLY A 300 -23.06 -13.65 20.55
N ARG A 301 -23.14 -14.96 20.27
CA ARG A 301 -24.36 -15.76 20.47
C ARG A 301 -23.95 -17.15 20.97
N THR A 302 -24.66 -17.55 22.00
CA THR A 302 -24.52 -18.75 22.84
C THR A 302 -24.76 -20.07 22.10
N ASP A 303 -24.13 -21.10 22.66
CA ASP A 303 -24.11 -22.55 22.39
C ASP A 303 -25.32 -23.23 21.71
N ARG A 304 -25.02 -24.23 20.86
CA ARG A 304 -25.59 -25.60 20.92
C ARG A 304 -24.76 -26.62 20.11
N PRO A 305 -24.73 -27.90 20.52
CA PRO A 305 -23.78 -28.89 20.02
C PRO A 305 -24.25 -29.67 18.79
N ASP A 306 -23.23 -30.29 18.19
CA ASP A 306 -23.04 -30.95 16.91
C ASP A 306 -23.88 -32.22 16.64
N THR A 307 -24.25 -32.47 15.38
CA THR A 307 -24.49 -33.82 14.82
C THR A 307 -24.34 -33.88 13.27
N ARG A 308 -23.15 -34.30 12.79
CA ARG A 308 -22.83 -35.16 11.61
C ARG A 308 -23.14 -34.68 10.16
N PRO A 309 -22.60 -35.33 9.10
CA PRO A 309 -21.21 -35.76 8.86
C PRO A 309 -20.64 -35.29 7.48
N HIS A 310 -19.33 -35.44 7.35
CA HIS A 310 -18.42 -35.26 6.22
C HIS A 310 -18.98 -35.18 4.78
N LEU A 311 -18.71 -34.05 4.12
CA LEU A 311 -18.54 -33.94 2.67
C LEU A 311 -17.31 -33.07 2.37
N THR A 312 -16.36 -33.69 1.69
CA THR A 312 -15.11 -33.14 1.20
C THR A 312 -15.36 -31.97 0.24
N ALA A 313 -14.99 -30.75 0.63
CA ALA A 313 -14.96 -29.59 -0.24
C ALA A 313 -13.56 -28.95 -0.24
N GLN A 314 -12.93 -28.95 -1.40
CA GLN A 314 -11.64 -28.33 -1.65
C GLN A 314 -11.66 -26.83 -1.30
N PRO A 315 -10.57 -26.25 -0.75
CA PRO A 315 -10.54 -24.83 -0.41
C PRO A 315 -10.43 -23.94 -1.65
N LEU A 316 -11.46 -23.13 -1.89
CA LEU A 316 -11.46 -22.00 -2.83
C LEU A 316 -10.37 -20.97 -2.45
N PRO A 317 -9.64 -20.40 -3.43
CA PRO A 317 -8.60 -19.41 -3.13
C PRO A 317 -9.17 -18.03 -2.73
N ASP A 318 -8.40 -17.41 -1.85
CA ASP A 318 -8.64 -16.19 -1.07
C ASP A 318 -8.99 -14.92 -1.90
N ARG A 319 -10.10 -14.26 -1.54
CA ARG A 319 -10.77 -13.15 -2.26
C ARG A 319 -10.08 -11.77 -2.15
N LYS A 320 -8.75 -11.69 -2.04
CA LYS A 320 -8.03 -10.40 -1.89
C LYS A 320 -6.99 -10.05 -2.93
N SER A 321 -6.92 -10.81 -4.03
CA SER A 321 -6.08 -10.48 -5.18
C SER A 321 -6.88 -10.47 -6.49
N ALA A 322 -8.00 -9.75 -6.52
CA ALA A 322 -8.61 -9.38 -7.80
C ALA A 322 -7.72 -8.30 -8.45
N CYS A 323 -6.78 -8.78 -9.27
CA CYS A 323 -6.05 -7.96 -10.22
C CYS A 323 -7.06 -7.10 -11.01
N ILE A 324 -6.69 -5.85 -11.26
CA ILE A 324 -7.40 -4.93 -12.15
C ILE A 324 -7.25 -5.46 -13.58
N HIS A 325 -8.02 -6.50 -13.91
CA HIS A 325 -8.16 -7.08 -15.25
C HIS A 325 -9.57 -7.61 -15.51
N GLY A 326 -10.51 -7.44 -14.57
CA GLY A 326 -11.94 -7.64 -14.81
C GLY A 326 -12.61 -6.35 -15.25
N GLY A 327 -12.32 -5.87 -16.46
CA GLY A 327 -13.22 -4.93 -17.13
C GLY A 327 -14.54 -5.61 -17.41
N ILE A 328 -15.66 -4.94 -17.16
CA ILE A 328 -16.99 -5.49 -17.47
C ILE A 328 -17.44 -4.86 -18.78
N TYR A 329 -17.78 -5.71 -19.74
CA TYR A 329 -18.23 -5.31 -21.07
C TYR A 329 -19.71 -4.92 -21.00
N THR A 330 -20.07 -3.72 -21.45
CA THR A 330 -21.47 -3.39 -21.74
C THR A 330 -21.74 -3.64 -23.21
N ARG A 331 -22.82 -4.38 -23.47
CA ARG A 331 -23.44 -4.50 -24.79
C ARG A 331 -24.42 -3.34 -24.90
N ASP A 332 -24.11 -2.35 -25.73
CA ASP A 332 -25.08 -1.31 -26.04
C ASP A 332 -26.16 -1.95 -26.92
N GLY A 333 -27.37 -2.04 -26.37
CA GLY A 333 -28.57 -2.47 -27.08
C GLY A 333 -29.15 -1.32 -27.90
N SER A 334 -29.52 -1.66 -29.13
CA SER A 334 -30.37 -0.92 -30.09
C SER A 334 -31.59 -0.28 -29.47
#